data_AF-D3AQ57-F1
#
_entry.id   AF-D3AQ57-F1
#
_cell.length_a   1.000
_cell.length_b   1.000
_cell.length_c   1.000
_cell.angle_alpha   90.00
_cell.angle_beta   90.00
_cell.angle_gamma   90.00
#
_symmetry.space_group_name_H-M   'P 1'
#
loop_
_entity.id
_entity.type
_entity.pdbx_description
1 polymer ?
#
loop_
_entity_poly.entity_id
_entity_poly.type
_entity_poly.pdbx_seq_one_letter_code
_entity_poly.pdbx_strand_id
1 'polypeptide(L)' 'MDEPYLREAMDSEDYHFEVPDGCYLMLGDNRNYSADARYWPDPYVPEKKILAKVLFRYYPRIGKIE' A
#
# COMPACT_ATOMS: atom_id res chain seq x y z
N MET A 1 15.26 -8.48 -0.46
CA MET A 1 14.15 -9.29 0.09
C MET A 1 13.43 -9.88 -1.11
N ASP A 2 13.13 -11.18 -1.10
CA ASP A 2 12.29 -11.78 -2.15
C ASP A 2 10.81 -11.53 -1.83
N GLU A 3 10.08 -10.88 -2.73
CA GLU A 3 8.63 -10.62 -2.63
C GLU A 3 7.86 -11.59 -3.55
N PRO A 4 7.65 -12.87 -3.16
CA PRO A 4 7.11 -13.92 -4.03
C PRO A 4 5.64 -13.72 -4.43
N TYR A 5 4.95 -12.78 -3.78
CA TYR A 5 3.57 -12.43 -4.06
C TYR A 5 3.44 -11.43 -5.22
N LEU A 6 4.55 -10.82 -5.66
CA LEU A 6 4.54 -9.95 -6.82
C LEU A 6 4.44 -10.79 -8.10
N ARG A 7 3.45 -10.45 -8.94
CA ARG A 7 3.29 -11.06 -10.26
C ARG A 7 4.38 -10.63 -11.24
N GLU A 8 4.93 -9.44 -11.06
CA GLU A 8 5.88 -8.78 -11.95
C GLU A 8 6.95 -8.11 -11.09
N ALA A 9 8.18 -8.03 -11.62
CA ALA A 9 9.23 -7.27 -10.96
C ALA A 9 8.85 -5.79 -10.86
N MET A 10 9.24 -5.15 -9.76
CA MET A 10 9.05 -3.72 -9.60
C MET A 10 9.95 -2.95 -10.55
N ASP A 11 9.36 -2.06 -11.35
CA ASP A 11 10.10 -1.09 -12.17
C ASP A 11 10.29 0.19 -11.33
N SER A 12 11.12 0.10 -10.29
CA SER A 12 11.36 1.23 -9.39
C SER A 12 12.73 1.17 -8.75
N GLU A 13 13.24 2.33 -8.36
CA GLU A 13 14.49 2.43 -7.60
C GLU A 13 14.30 1.98 -6.14
N ASP A 14 15.42 1.78 -5.44
CA ASP A 14 15.42 1.50 -4.01
C ASP A 14 15.01 2.76 -3.23
N TYR A 15 13.91 2.66 -2.46
CA TYR A 15 13.43 3.74 -1.59
C TYR A 15 13.71 3.45 -0.12
N HIS A 16 14.03 4.49 0.63
CA HIS A 16 14.11 4.45 2.09
C HIS A 16 13.14 5.47 2.69
N PHE A 17 12.30 5.02 3.64
CA PHE A 17 11.33 5.85 4.33
C PHE A 17 11.46 5.66 5.84
N GLU A 18 11.55 6.77 6.57
CA GLU A 18 11.44 6.81 8.03
C GLU A 18 10.03 7.29 8.38
N VAL A 19 9.14 6.34 8.69
CA VAL A 19 7.73 6.65 8.97
C VAL A 19 7.60 7.28 10.36
N PRO A 20 7.09 8.52 10.48
CA PRO A 20 6.89 9.16 11.78
C PRO A 20 5.82 8.44 12.63
N ASP A 21 5.87 8.64 13.95
CA ASP A 21 4.86 8.12 14.85
C ASP A 21 3.45 8.62 14.50
N GLY A 22 2.47 7.71 14.49
CA GLY A 22 1.08 8.02 14.14
C GLY A 22 0.83 8.23 12.64
N CYS A 23 1.81 7.92 11.80
CA CYS A 23 1.70 7.93 10.35
C CYS A 23 1.84 6.53 9.75
N TYR A 24 1.32 6.37 8.54
CA TYR A 24 1.34 5.13 7.80
C TYR A 24 1.89 5.37 6.38
N LEU A 25 2.73 4.46 5.91
CA LEU A 25 3.16 4.39 4.52
C LEU A 25 2.20 3.50 3.74
N MET A 26 1.62 4.01 2.66
CA MET A 26 0.65 3.28 1.83
C MET A 26 1.29 2.84 0.52
N LEU A 27 1.20 1.55 0.20
CA LEU A 27 1.65 0.96 -1.05
C LEU A 27 0.51 0.16 -1.68
N GLY A 28 0.28 0.32 -2.97
CA GLY A 28 -0.72 -0.46 -3.68
C GLY A 28 -0.18 -1.84 -4.09
N ASP A 29 -1.06 -2.85 -4.08
CA ASP A 29 -0.71 -4.21 -4.52
C ASP A 29 -0.24 -4.25 -5.99
N ASN A 30 -0.85 -3.41 -6.84
CA ASN A 30 -0.42 -3.26 -8.22
C ASN A 30 0.78 -2.30 -8.32
N ARG A 31 1.96 -2.77 -7.88
CA ARG A 31 3.16 -1.96 -7.63
C ARG A 31 3.57 -1.07 -8.80
N ASN A 32 3.53 -1.54 -10.05
CA ASN A 32 3.97 -0.76 -11.22
C ASN A 32 2.93 0.27 -11.69
N TYR A 33 1.68 0.18 -11.23
CA TYR A 33 0.58 1.04 -11.68
C TYR A 33 -0.11 1.79 -10.53
N SER A 34 0.46 1.76 -9.33
CA SER A 34 -0.08 2.46 -8.17
C SER A 34 0.58 3.82 -8.01
N ALA A 35 -0.22 4.88 -8.02
CA ALA A 35 0.20 6.21 -7.61
C ALA A 35 0.12 6.32 -6.08
N ASP A 36 1.00 5.61 -5.38
CA ASP A 36 1.05 5.52 -3.92
C ASP A 36 2.16 6.41 -3.31
N ALA A 37 2.51 6.17 -2.04
CA ALA A 37 3.45 6.99 -1.28
C ALA A 37 4.79 7.23 -1.98
N ARG A 38 5.22 6.34 -2.88
CA ARG A 38 6.45 6.52 -3.68
C ARG A 38 6.42 7.77 -4.57
N TYR A 39 5.24 8.25 -4.94
CA TYR A 39 5.06 9.38 -5.87
C TYR A 39 4.47 10.63 -5.22
N TRP A 40 3.98 10.54 -3.98
CA TRP A 40 3.33 11.68 -3.32
C TRP A 40 4.37 12.67 -2.77
N PRO A 41 4.09 14.00 -2.82
CA PRO A 41 4.95 15.00 -2.18
C PRO A 41 5.06 14.84 -0.65
N ASP A 42 3.97 14.38 -0.03
CA ASP A 42 3.92 13.95 1.37
C ASP A 42 3.53 12.46 1.39
N PRO A 43 4.48 11.54 1.58
CA PRO A 43 4.28 10.10 1.42
C PRO A 43 3.47 9.47 2.57
N TYR A 44 3.23 10.21 3.63
CA TYR A 44 2.70 9.67 4.88
C TYR A 44 1.21 9.99 5.07
N VAL A 45 0.46 8.99 5.54
CA VAL A 45 -0.95 9.15 5.91
C VAL A 45 -1.07 9.14 7.42
N PRO A 46 -1.45 10.27 8.08
CA PRO A 46 -1.73 10.29 9.49
C PRO A 46 -2.89 9.35 9.86
N GLU A 47 -2.81 8.67 11.02
CA GLU A 47 -3.83 7.74 11.51
C GLU A 47 -5.24 8.33 11.45
N LYS A 48 -5.40 9.59 11.88
CA LYS A 48 -6.66 10.33 11.86
C LYS A 48 -7.32 10.49 10.48
N LYS A 49 -6.55 10.30 9.40
CA LYS A 49 -7.05 10.34 8.01
C LYS A 49 -7.46 8.96 7.49
N ILE A 50 -7.18 7.88 8.22
CA ILE A 50 -7.62 6.53 7.88
C ILE A 50 -9.07 6.38 8.31
N LEU A 51 -9.97 6.24 7.35
CA LEU A 51 -11.42 6.17 7.60
C LEU A 51 -11.90 4.76 7.97
N ALA A 52 -11.29 3.73 7.40
CA ALA A 52 -11.75 2.35 7.56
C ALA A 52 -10.65 1.33 7.24
N LYS A 53 -10.85 0.11 7.73
CA LYS A 53 -10.09 -1.09 7.36
C LYS A 53 -10.97 -2.01 6.53
N VAL A 54 -10.46 -2.48 5.40
CA VAL A 54 -11.16 -3.46 4.55
C VAL A 54 -11.05 -4.84 5.22
N LEU A 55 -12.19 -5.51 5.45
CA LEU A 55 -12.26 -6.81 6.13
C LEU A 55 -12.79 -7.93 5.23
N PHE A 56 -13.75 -7.61 4.36
CA PHE A 56 -14.38 -8.57 3.47
C PHE A 56 -14.75 -7.92 2.15
N ARG A 57 -14.68 -8.70 1.07
CA ARG A 57 -15.23 -8.35 -0.23
C ARG A 57 -16.63 -8.92 -0.33
N TYR A 58 -17.59 -8.11 -0.75
CA TYR A 58 -18.97 -8.55 -0.99
C TYR A 58 -19.19 -9.04 -2.43
N TYR A 59 -18.65 -8.35 -3.44
CA TYR A 59 -18.83 -8.64 -4.86
C TYR A 59 -17.45 -8.70 -5.57
N PRO A 60 -17.23 -9.59 -6.58
CA PRO A 60 -18.15 -10.55 -7.21
C PRO A 60 -18.36 -11.86 -6.44
N ARG A 61 -17.58 -12.10 -5.38
CA ARG A 61 -17.76 -13.20 -4.44
C ARG A 61 -17.51 -12.72 -3.02
N ILE A 62 -18.39 -13.15 -2.10
CA ILE A 62 -18.23 -12.93 -0.67
C ILE A 62 -16.98 -13.70 -0.19
N GLY A 63 -16.07 -13.00 0.47
CA GLY A 63 -14.87 -13.60 1.04
C GLY A 63 -14.16 -12.64 1.98
N LYS A 64 -13.41 -13.17 2.94
CA LYS A 64 -12.49 -12.38 3.76
C LYS A 64 -11.33 -11.91 2.89
N ILE A 65 -10.85 -10.70 3.18
CA ILE A 65 -9.56 -10.23 2.68
C ILE A 65 -8.54 -10.59 3.78
N GLU A 66 -7.84 -11.70 3.59
CA GLU A 66 -6.69 -12.14 4.41
C GLU A 66 -5.44 -12.20 3.53
#